data_AF-A0A9P4S7Y8-F1
#
_entry.id   AF-A0A9P4S7Y8-F1
#
_cell.length_a   1.000
_cell.length_b   1.000
_cell.length_c   1.000
_cell.angle_alpha   90.00
_cell.angle_beta   90.00
_cell.angle_gamma   90.00
#
_symmetry.space_group_name_H-M   'P 1'
#
loop_
_entity.id
_entity.type
_entity.pdbx_description
1 polymer ?
#
loop_
_entity_poly.entity_id
_entity_poly.type
_entity_poly.pdbx_seq_one_letter_code
_entity_poly.pdbx_strand_id
1 'polypeptide(L)'
;MKHTSKASSKLSKQPRASNLQDRSSTEYVDEPLRSRPLHQLNLDDFKINPNANHGLDFAFSEVVRGRDARRCLPGCTKPECCGRAFRAMVEAGATPNLPRNARVKLLADQVGRHRQAYQRRSTPPGFWRADFPSTQEERRDREEAERREREKVEKRWLEAMREGGRWLFRDE
;
A
#
# COMPACT_ATOMS: atom_id res chain seq x y z
N MET A 1 -1.82 -59.16 -9.14
CA MET A 1 -1.19 -57.83 -8.96
C MET A 1 -1.86 -57.15 -7.78
N LYS A 2 -1.13 -56.94 -6.68
CA LYS A 2 -1.69 -56.38 -5.44
C LYS A 2 -1.67 -54.86 -5.53
N HIS A 3 -2.83 -54.23 -5.62
CA HIS A 3 -2.96 -52.78 -5.52
C HIS A 3 -2.84 -52.38 -4.05
N THR A 4 -1.80 -51.63 -3.70
CA THR A 4 -1.65 -51.03 -2.37
C THR A 4 -2.13 -49.58 -2.43
N SER A 5 -3.26 -49.29 -1.80
CA SER A 5 -3.79 -47.94 -1.62
C SER A 5 -2.97 -47.22 -0.53
N LYS A 6 -2.20 -46.19 -0.89
CA LYS A 6 -1.56 -45.28 0.08
C LYS A 6 -2.61 -44.33 0.65
N ALA A 7 -2.89 -44.43 1.94
CA ALA A 7 -3.67 -43.43 2.68
C ALA A 7 -2.83 -42.15 2.85
N SER A 8 -3.34 -41.03 2.33
CA SER A 8 -2.70 -39.72 2.50
C SER A 8 -3.26 -39.08 3.78
N SER A 9 -2.45 -39.06 4.85
CA SER A 9 -2.79 -38.38 6.11
C SER A 9 -2.82 -36.87 5.90
N LYS A 10 -4.01 -36.26 6.00
CA LYS A 10 -4.15 -34.80 6.03
C LYS A 10 -3.65 -34.29 7.38
N LEU A 11 -2.50 -33.61 7.42
CA LEU A 11 -2.08 -32.85 8.60
C LEU A 11 -3.06 -31.69 8.78
N SER A 12 -3.94 -31.82 9.77
CA SER A 12 -4.76 -30.73 10.29
C SER A 12 -3.85 -29.67 10.91
N LYS A 13 -3.84 -28.45 10.37
CA LYS A 13 -3.22 -27.30 11.04
C LYS A 13 -4.14 -26.91 12.20
N GLN A 14 -3.73 -27.24 13.42
CA GLN A 14 -4.39 -26.76 14.62
C GLN A 14 -4.32 -25.22 14.68
N PRO A 15 -5.41 -24.54 15.09
CA PRO A 15 -5.35 -23.10 15.33
C PRO A 15 -4.39 -22.80 16.47
N ARG A 16 -3.48 -21.85 16.24
CA ARG A 16 -2.55 -21.35 17.25
C ARG A 16 -3.39 -20.67 18.32
N ALA A 17 -3.41 -21.23 19.54
CA ALA A 17 -4.08 -20.62 20.68
C ALA A 17 -3.49 -19.22 20.91
N SER A 18 -4.22 -18.19 20.51
CA SER A 18 -3.94 -16.82 20.89
C SER A 18 -4.21 -16.70 22.38
N ASN A 19 -3.21 -16.22 23.10
CA ASN A 19 -3.24 -15.99 24.54
C ASN A 19 -4.50 -15.20 24.92
N LEU A 20 -5.38 -15.84 25.70
CA LEU A 20 -6.63 -15.29 26.23
C LEU A 20 -6.28 -14.42 27.45
N GLN A 21 -5.71 -13.24 27.23
CA GLN A 21 -5.44 -12.26 28.29
C GLN A 21 -5.13 -10.88 27.70
N ASP A 22 -6.08 -10.33 26.96
CA ASP A 22 -6.47 -8.91 27.06
C ASP A 22 -7.81 -8.70 26.34
N ARG A 23 -8.85 -9.38 26.83
CA ARG A 23 -10.23 -8.99 26.52
C ARG A 23 -10.59 -7.89 27.51
N SER A 24 -10.09 -6.68 27.26
CA SER A 24 -10.77 -5.50 27.78
C SER A 24 -12.12 -5.44 27.09
N SER A 25 -13.13 -5.75 27.90
CA SER A 25 -14.53 -5.68 27.55
C SER A 25 -14.85 -4.33 26.92
N THR A 26 -15.39 -4.42 25.71
CA THR A 26 -16.30 -3.47 25.10
C THR A 26 -17.15 -2.70 26.12
N GLU A 27 -16.69 -1.52 26.55
CA GLU A 27 -17.60 -0.41 26.79
C GLU A 27 -17.95 0.15 25.41
N TYR A 28 -19.16 -0.12 24.94
CA TYR A 28 -19.72 0.51 23.75
C TYR A 28 -19.82 2.00 23.99
N VAL A 29 -18.77 2.74 23.65
CA VAL A 29 -18.95 4.10 23.17
C VAL A 29 -19.07 3.94 21.66
N ASP A 30 -20.25 4.23 21.13
CA ASP A 30 -20.52 4.42 19.71
C ASP A 30 -19.81 5.69 19.22
N GLU A 31 -18.52 5.78 19.53
CA GLU A 31 -17.67 6.91 19.27
C GLU A 31 -17.22 6.82 17.81
N PRO A 32 -17.50 7.86 17.01
CA PRO A 32 -17.15 7.90 15.60
C PRO A 32 -15.68 7.57 15.39
N LEU A 33 -15.36 6.81 14.34
CA LEU A 33 -13.99 6.38 14.03
C LEU A 33 -13.05 7.58 13.88
N ARG A 34 -13.58 8.74 13.46
CA ARG A 34 -12.83 9.99 13.34
C ARG A 34 -12.27 10.52 14.66
N SER A 35 -12.94 10.35 15.79
CA SER A 35 -12.48 10.87 17.08
C SER A 35 -11.59 9.90 17.86
N ARG A 36 -11.50 8.64 17.44
CA ARG A 36 -10.64 7.64 18.08
C ARG A 36 -9.15 7.94 17.87
N PRO A 37 -8.29 7.63 18.85
CA PRO A 37 -6.86 7.80 18.69
C PRO A 37 -6.28 6.79 17.68
N LEU A 38 -5.27 7.22 16.91
CA LEU A 38 -4.65 6.45 15.82
C LEU A 38 -4.29 5.00 16.16
N HIS A 39 -3.88 4.72 17.40
CA HIS A 39 -3.45 3.38 17.80
C HIS A 39 -4.60 2.36 17.91
N GLN A 40 -5.85 2.84 17.97
CA GLN A 40 -7.08 2.04 17.99
C GLN A 40 -7.68 1.85 16.60
N LEU A 41 -7.16 2.52 15.58
CA LEU A 41 -7.61 2.39 14.20
C LEU A 41 -6.80 1.32 13.45
N ASN A 42 -7.49 0.63 12.55
CA ASN A 42 -6.95 -0.39 11.67
C ASN A 42 -7.28 -0.06 10.21
N LEU A 43 -6.71 -0.81 9.26
CA LEU A 43 -6.95 -0.56 7.84
C LEU A 43 -8.43 -0.69 7.44
N ASP A 44 -9.18 -1.54 8.14
CA ASP A 44 -10.60 -1.76 7.88
C ASP A 44 -11.49 -0.61 8.36
N ASP A 45 -11.00 0.31 9.18
CA ASP A 45 -11.80 1.47 9.63
C ASP A 45 -11.95 2.56 8.55
N PHE A 46 -11.42 2.32 7.36
CA PHE A 46 -11.46 3.25 6.23
C PHE A 46 -12.15 2.64 5.02
N LYS A 47 -12.73 3.51 4.20
CA LYS A 47 -13.27 3.20 2.86
C LYS A 47 -12.83 4.24 1.83
N ILE A 48 -12.95 3.89 0.55
CA ILE A 48 -12.54 4.79 -0.54
C ILE A 48 -13.59 5.88 -0.69
N ASN A 49 -13.14 7.12 -0.87
CA ASN A 49 -14.00 8.24 -1.21
C ASN A 49 -14.41 8.17 -2.69
N PRO A 50 -15.69 7.93 -3.03
CA PRO A 50 -16.14 7.86 -4.42
C PRO A 50 -15.91 9.18 -5.17
N ASN A 51 -16.06 10.32 -4.48
CA ASN A 51 -15.84 11.65 -5.08
C ASN A 51 -14.38 11.86 -5.51
N ALA A 52 -13.44 11.16 -4.89
CA ALA A 52 -12.02 11.16 -5.26
C ALA A 52 -11.61 9.93 -6.10
N ASN A 53 -12.56 9.11 -6.54
CA ASN A 53 -12.33 7.85 -7.25
C ASN A 53 -13.37 7.60 -8.37
N HIS A 54 -13.63 8.61 -9.20
CA HIS A 54 -14.52 8.49 -10.38
C HIS A 54 -15.96 8.02 -10.05
N GLY A 55 -16.46 8.32 -8.86
CA GLY A 55 -17.78 7.87 -8.39
C GLY A 55 -17.83 6.41 -7.93
N LEU A 56 -16.68 5.73 -7.83
CA LEU A 56 -16.60 4.32 -7.43
C LEU A 56 -16.09 4.19 -5.99
N ASP A 57 -16.77 3.35 -5.20
CA ASP A 57 -16.46 3.07 -3.79
C ASP A 57 -15.47 1.92 -3.58
N PHE A 58 -15.01 1.27 -4.67
CA PHE A 58 -14.04 0.18 -4.65
C PHE A 58 -12.73 0.53 -5.36
N ALA A 59 -11.65 -0.16 -4.96
CA ALA A 59 -10.36 -0.04 -5.63
C ALA A 59 -10.37 -0.87 -6.92
N PHE A 60 -10.04 -0.23 -8.04
CA PHE A 60 -9.82 -0.91 -9.31
C PHE A 60 -8.50 -0.47 -9.94
N SER A 61 -8.00 -1.28 -10.86
CA SER A 61 -6.85 -0.92 -11.69
C SER A 61 -7.20 -1.23 -13.14
N GLU A 62 -7.37 -0.19 -13.95
CA GLU A 62 -7.60 -0.34 -15.37
C GLU A 62 -6.30 -0.66 -16.11
N VAL A 63 -6.37 -1.55 -17.10
CA VAL A 63 -5.23 -1.88 -17.96
C VAL A 63 -5.18 -0.92 -19.14
N VAL A 64 -4.29 0.08 -19.05
CA VAL A 64 -4.07 1.04 -20.15
C VAL A 64 -3.22 0.41 -21.25
N ARG A 65 -3.82 0.20 -22.43
CA ARG A 65 -3.16 -0.36 -23.63
C ARG A 65 -2.93 0.72 -24.69
N GLY A 66 -1.90 0.56 -25.51
CA GLY A 66 -1.57 1.49 -26.60
C GLY A 66 -0.59 2.61 -26.21
N ARG A 67 -0.05 3.32 -27.21
CA ARG A 67 0.92 4.41 -26.99
C ARG A 67 0.24 5.69 -26.51
N ASP A 68 -0.84 6.10 -27.16
CA ASP A 68 -1.52 7.36 -26.87
C ASP A 68 -2.21 7.36 -25.50
N ALA A 69 -2.94 6.29 -25.16
CA ALA A 69 -3.56 6.17 -23.83
C ALA A 69 -2.51 6.18 -22.70
N ARG A 70 -1.35 5.55 -22.90
CA ARG A 70 -0.24 5.62 -21.94
C ARG A 70 0.39 7.01 -21.84
N ARG A 71 0.31 7.87 -22.86
CA ARG A 71 0.83 9.25 -22.80
C ARG A 71 0.10 10.10 -21.76
N CYS A 72 -1.17 9.77 -21.48
CA CYS A 72 -1.96 10.43 -20.44
C CYS A 72 -1.60 9.95 -19.02
N LEU A 73 -0.82 8.88 -18.88
CA LEU A 73 -0.38 8.40 -17.57
C LEU A 73 0.80 9.22 -17.04
N PRO A 74 0.87 9.43 -15.72
CA PRO A 74 1.98 10.14 -15.10
C PRO A 74 3.29 9.36 -15.26
N GLY A 75 4.35 10.09 -15.60
CA GLY A 75 5.72 9.62 -15.66
C GLY A 75 6.30 9.27 -14.29
N CYS A 76 7.24 8.33 -14.31
CA CYS A 76 7.90 7.81 -13.11
C CYS A 76 8.99 8.76 -12.59
N THR A 77 8.87 9.20 -11.32
CA THR A 77 9.86 10.07 -10.64
C THR A 77 10.65 9.35 -9.53
N LYS A 78 10.48 8.02 -9.42
CA LYS A 78 11.12 7.18 -8.40
C LYS A 78 12.66 7.28 -8.46
N PRO A 79 13.35 7.63 -7.35
CA PRO A 79 14.81 7.73 -7.30
C PRO A 79 15.56 6.50 -7.82
N GLU A 80 15.05 5.32 -7.49
CA GLU A 80 15.58 4.00 -7.84
C GLU A 80 15.23 3.54 -9.27
N CYS A 81 14.54 4.38 -10.05
CA CYS A 81 14.15 4.09 -11.43
C CYS A 81 14.49 5.28 -12.33
N CYS A 82 13.51 5.92 -12.98
CA CYS A 82 13.75 7.04 -13.90
C CYS A 82 14.13 8.36 -13.19
N GLY A 83 13.78 8.49 -11.92
CA GLY A 83 13.92 9.75 -11.19
C GLY A 83 15.37 10.18 -10.95
N ARG A 84 16.36 9.28 -10.97
CA ARG A 84 17.77 9.64 -10.88
C ARG A 84 18.20 10.50 -12.07
N ALA A 85 17.87 10.07 -13.29
CA ALA A 85 18.21 10.78 -14.51
C ALA A 85 17.54 12.16 -14.58
N PHE A 86 16.25 12.24 -14.26
CA PHE A 86 15.54 13.52 -14.27
C PHE A 86 16.03 14.50 -13.20
N ARG A 87 16.42 14.02 -12.01
CA ARG A 87 17.04 14.87 -10.98
C ARG A 87 18.37 15.45 -11.48
N ALA A 88 19.22 14.64 -12.10
CA ALA A 88 20.48 15.11 -12.67
C ALA A 88 20.25 16.15 -13.78
N MET A 89 19.27 15.95 -14.66
CA MET A 89 18.90 16.95 -15.68
C MET A 89 18.40 18.26 -15.07
N VAL A 90 17.57 18.18 -14.02
CA VAL A 90 17.07 19.36 -13.30
C VAL A 90 18.21 20.12 -12.61
N GLU A 91 19.16 19.41 -12.01
CA GLU A 91 20.38 19.99 -11.42
C GLU A 91 21.28 20.63 -12.48
N ALA A 92 21.35 20.07 -13.68
CA ALA A 92 22.04 20.65 -14.84
C ALA A 92 21.29 21.82 -15.52
N GLY A 93 20.12 22.22 -15.01
CA GLY A 93 19.38 23.39 -15.50
C GLY A 93 18.26 23.11 -16.53
N ALA A 94 17.87 21.86 -16.77
CA ALA A 94 17.01 21.48 -17.90
C ALA A 94 15.51 21.86 -17.84
N THR A 95 15.05 22.82 -17.02
CA THR A 95 13.61 23.10 -16.81
C THR A 95 13.34 24.49 -16.21
N PRO A 96 12.11 25.04 -16.31
CA PRO A 96 11.74 26.36 -15.79
C PRO A 96 11.89 26.49 -14.27
N ASN A 97 11.83 27.72 -13.77
CA ASN A 97 11.95 28.06 -12.35
C ASN A 97 10.75 27.55 -11.53
N LEU A 98 10.83 26.29 -11.10
CA LEU A 98 9.84 25.59 -10.29
C LEU A 98 10.56 24.83 -9.16
N PRO A 99 9.85 24.40 -8.10
CA PRO A 99 10.43 23.52 -7.10
C PRO A 99 11.03 22.26 -7.72
N ARG A 100 12.17 21.79 -7.18
CA ARG A 100 12.94 20.64 -7.75
C ARG A 100 12.06 19.43 -8.08
N ASN A 101 11.16 19.05 -7.18
CA ASN A 101 10.27 17.90 -7.40
C ASN A 101 9.26 18.14 -8.54
N ALA A 102 8.74 19.37 -8.69
CA ALA A 102 7.85 19.73 -9.78
C ALA A 102 8.60 19.72 -11.12
N ARG A 103 9.84 20.22 -11.16
CA ARG A 103 10.72 20.15 -12.35
C ARG A 103 10.97 18.71 -12.79
N VAL A 104 11.31 17.83 -11.84
CA VAL A 104 11.51 16.39 -12.09
C VAL A 104 10.24 15.73 -12.62
N LYS A 105 9.08 16.10 -12.05
CA LYS A 105 7.78 15.57 -12.45
C LYS A 105 7.40 15.97 -13.87
N LEU A 106 7.54 17.24 -14.20
CA LEU A 106 7.30 17.76 -15.56
C LEU A 106 8.14 17.03 -16.59
N LEU A 107 9.44 16.88 -16.32
CA LEU A 107 10.34 16.17 -17.22
C LEU A 107 9.95 14.69 -17.38
N ALA A 108 9.59 14.03 -16.28
CA ALA A 108 9.08 12.65 -16.32
C ALA A 108 7.79 12.52 -17.16
N ASP A 109 6.89 13.50 -17.08
CA ASP A 109 5.61 13.49 -17.81
C ASP A 109 5.78 13.79 -19.30
N GLN A 110 6.78 14.59 -19.67
CA GLN A 110 7.05 14.93 -21.07
C GLN A 110 7.84 13.83 -21.78
N VAL A 111 9.00 13.44 -21.23
CA VAL A 111 9.97 12.56 -21.92
C VAL A 111 10.11 11.18 -21.29
N GLY A 112 9.45 10.91 -20.17
CA GLY A 112 9.56 9.63 -19.46
C GLY A 112 8.99 8.44 -20.22
N ARG A 113 9.80 7.37 -20.29
CA ARG A 113 9.39 6.08 -20.86
C ARG A 113 8.50 5.26 -19.93
N HIS A 114 8.80 5.24 -18.63
CA HIS A 114 7.96 4.54 -17.65
C HIS A 114 6.85 5.45 -17.15
N ARG A 115 5.60 4.98 -17.34
CA ARG A 115 4.37 5.66 -16.93
C ARG A 115 3.45 4.68 -16.21
N GLN A 116 2.81 5.12 -15.14
CA GLN A 116 1.88 4.29 -14.35
C GLN A 116 0.86 5.18 -13.64
N ALA A 117 -0.41 4.78 -13.61
CA ALA A 117 -1.46 5.53 -12.91
C ALA A 117 -1.23 5.57 -11.39
N TYR A 118 -0.78 4.43 -10.84
CA TYR A 118 -0.55 4.26 -9.40
C TYR A 118 0.83 3.65 -9.17
N GLN A 119 1.42 3.94 -8.01
CA GLN A 119 2.62 3.23 -7.59
C GLN A 119 2.29 1.78 -7.26
N ARG A 120 3.13 0.85 -7.72
CA ARG A 120 3.04 -0.55 -7.31
C ARG A 120 3.14 -0.68 -5.79
N ARG A 121 2.36 -1.59 -5.21
CA ARG A 121 2.42 -1.93 -3.78
C ARG A 121 3.84 -2.44 -3.44
N SER A 122 4.32 -2.10 -2.25
CA SER A 122 5.55 -2.72 -1.73
C SER A 122 5.32 -4.21 -1.54
N THR A 123 6.33 -5.00 -1.87
CA THR A 123 6.39 -6.40 -1.48
C THR A 123 6.42 -6.51 0.06
N PRO A 124 5.75 -7.52 0.66
CA PRO A 124 5.90 -7.82 2.08
C PRO A 124 7.37 -8.08 2.48
N PRO A 125 7.73 -7.86 3.75
CA PRO A 125 9.04 -8.22 4.26
C PRO A 125 9.32 -9.71 4.04
N GLY A 126 10.55 -10.03 3.62
CA GLY A 126 11.01 -11.41 3.49
C GLY A 126 10.47 -12.23 2.31
N PHE A 127 9.51 -11.71 1.53
CA PHE A 127 8.84 -12.46 0.44
C PHE A 127 9.79 -13.05 -0.62
N TRP A 128 10.92 -12.38 -0.91
CA TRP A 128 11.89 -12.80 -1.92
C TRP A 128 13.08 -13.59 -1.36
N ARG A 129 13.06 -14.01 -0.09
CA ARG A 129 14.11 -14.88 0.44
C ARG A 129 14.02 -16.25 -0.21
N ALA A 130 15.17 -16.78 -0.64
CA ALA A 130 15.26 -18.09 -1.26
C ALA A 130 15.13 -19.23 -0.23
N ASP A 131 15.59 -19.00 1.00
CA ASP A 131 15.63 -20.00 2.07
C ASP A 131 14.47 -19.85 3.08
N PHE A 132 14.24 -20.90 3.89
CA PHE A 132 13.30 -20.84 5.00
C PHE A 132 13.79 -19.88 6.08
N PRO A 133 12.93 -18.96 6.56
CA PRO A 133 13.33 -18.01 7.58
C PRO A 133 13.61 -18.71 8.91
N SER A 134 14.62 -18.23 9.62
CA SER A 134 14.80 -18.56 11.03
C SER A 134 13.71 -17.92 11.89
N THR A 135 13.46 -18.46 13.10
CA THR A 135 12.49 -17.90 14.05
C THR A 135 12.74 -16.41 14.36
N GLN A 136 14.00 -15.98 14.36
CA GLN A 136 14.38 -14.59 14.61
C GLN A 136 14.02 -13.69 13.41
N GLU A 137 14.22 -14.18 12.19
CA GLU A 137 13.83 -13.46 10.97
C GLU A 137 12.32 -13.35 10.83
N GLU A 138 11.57 -14.44 11.10
CA GLU A 138 10.11 -14.41 11.10
C GLU A 138 9.54 -13.35 12.04
N ARG A 139 10.15 -13.20 13.23
CA ARG A 139 9.75 -12.17 14.19
C ARG A 139 10.00 -10.77 13.64
N ARG A 140 11.19 -10.53 13.07
CA ARG A 140 11.54 -9.24 12.45
C ARG A 140 10.61 -8.89 11.29
N ASP A 141 10.26 -9.87 10.45
CA ASP A 141 9.35 -9.62 9.34
C ASP A 141 7.95 -9.27 9.83
N ARG A 142 7.47 -9.91 10.90
CA ARG A 142 6.18 -9.58 11.51
C ARG A 142 6.18 -8.15 12.06
N GLU A 143 7.20 -7.80 12.84
CA GLU A 143 7.39 -6.45 13.36
C GLU A 143 7.45 -5.41 12.22
N GLU A 144 8.13 -5.74 11.12
CA GLU A 144 8.20 -4.85 9.96
C GLU A 144 6.89 -4.75 9.18
N ALA A 145 6.12 -5.83 9.09
CA ALA A 145 4.80 -5.84 8.49
C ALA A 145 3.82 -4.99 9.30
N GLU A 146 3.83 -5.14 10.63
CA GLU A 146 3.04 -4.33 11.57
C GLU A 146 3.42 -2.86 11.46
N ARG A 147 4.71 -2.51 11.46
CA ARG A 147 5.16 -1.12 11.26
C ARG A 147 4.61 -0.53 9.96
N ARG A 148 4.74 -1.26 8.85
CA ARG A 148 4.23 -0.81 7.54
C ARG A 148 2.71 -0.71 7.50
N GLU A 149 1.99 -1.53 8.26
CA GLU A 149 0.54 -1.43 8.40
C GLU A 149 0.15 -0.18 9.17
N ARG A 150 0.81 0.11 10.29
CA ARG A 150 0.58 1.32 11.08
C ARG A 150 0.85 2.59 10.28
N GLU A 151 1.95 2.62 9.52
CA GLU A 151 2.23 3.73 8.58
C GLU A 151 1.13 3.90 7.52
N LYS A 152 0.48 2.82 7.07
CA LYS A 152 -0.64 2.90 6.13
C LYS A 152 -1.91 3.41 6.81
N VAL A 153 -2.20 2.96 8.03
CA VAL A 153 -3.32 3.46 8.85
C VAL A 153 -3.18 4.97 9.04
N GLU A 154 -2.00 5.43 9.46
CA GLU A 154 -1.70 6.85 9.62
C GLU A 154 -1.91 7.63 8.31
N LYS A 155 -1.41 7.12 7.18
CA LYS A 155 -1.64 7.75 5.87
C LYS A 155 -3.11 7.83 5.50
N ARG A 156 -3.89 6.78 5.76
CA ARG A 156 -5.35 6.78 5.50
C ARG A 156 -6.08 7.75 6.40
N TRP A 157 -5.69 7.81 7.67
CA TRP A 157 -6.23 8.75 8.64
C TRP A 157 -5.96 10.20 8.24
N LEU A 158 -4.72 10.54 7.84
CA LEU A 158 -4.38 11.88 7.34
C LEU A 158 -5.21 12.26 6.12
N GLU A 159 -5.40 11.33 5.18
CA GLU A 159 -6.25 11.54 4.01
C GLU A 159 -7.73 11.71 4.39
N ALA A 160 -8.26 10.90 5.30
CA ALA A 160 -9.65 10.98 5.76
C ALA A 160 -9.93 12.23 6.60
N MET A 161 -8.91 12.76 7.29
CA MET A 161 -9.01 14.01 8.03
C MET A 161 -9.03 15.24 7.12
N ARG A 162 -8.51 15.13 5.90
CA ARG A 162 -8.54 16.19 4.89
C ARG A 162 -9.85 16.17 4.11
N GLU A 163 -10.44 17.35 3.91
CA GLU A 163 -11.59 17.50 3.02
C GLU A 163 -11.26 17.06 1.58
N GLY A 164 -12.11 16.20 1.01
CA GLY A 164 -11.93 15.67 -0.35
C GLY A 164 -10.75 14.69 -0.50
N GLY A 165 -10.22 14.14 0.60
CA GLY A 165 -9.17 13.12 0.56
C GLY A 165 -9.61 11.81 -0.11
N ARG A 166 -8.64 10.94 -0.42
CA ARG A 166 -8.92 9.65 -1.09
C ARG A 166 -9.65 8.65 -0.20
N TRP A 167 -9.51 8.78 1.11
CA TRP A 167 -10.10 7.88 2.11
C TRP A 167 -11.14 8.63 2.92
N LEU A 168 -12.15 7.90 3.38
CA LEU A 168 -13.13 8.33 4.39
C LEU A 168 -13.09 7.33 5.55
N PHE A 169 -13.59 7.74 6.71
CA PHE A 169 -13.88 6.76 7.76
C PHE A 169 -15.04 5.87 7.33
N ARG A 170 -15.05 4.61 7.77
CA ARG A 170 -16.01 3.62 7.27
C ARG A 170 -17.46 3.96 7.64
N ASP A 171 -17.64 4.61 8.78
CA ASP A 171 -18.91 5.04 9.37
C ASP A 171 -19.48 6.34 8.78
N GLU A 172 -18.78 7.00 7.85
CA GLU A 172 -19.20 8.26 7.19
C GLU A 172 -19.97 8.09 5.88
#